data_AF-A0AAI8PBT0-F1
#
_entry.id   AF-A0AAI8PBT0-F1
#
_cell.length_a   1.000
_cell.length_b   1.000
_cell.length_c   1.000
_cell.angle_alpha   90.00
_cell.angle_beta   90.00
_cell.angle_gamma   90.00
#
_symmetry.space_group_name_H-M   'P 1'
#
loop_
_entity.id
_entity.type
_entity.pdbx_description
1 polymer ?
#
loop_
_entity_poly.entity_id
_entity_poly.type
_entity_poly.pdbx_seq_one_letter_code
_entity_poly.pdbx_strand_id
1 'polypeptide(L)'
;MQVYATPMRRMGVALPRKEISRSEGVRGDVRVTCVMDSEMGRATNTAEIVAGPGMQEHPLPALRDARLSGMSTVGFVLTGFETVDGRAYAQSWWCRL
;
A
#
# COMPACT_ATOMS: atom_id res chain seq x y z
N MET A 1 -11.65 -4.57 -1.21
CA MET A 1 -11.45 -5.56 -2.30
C MET A 1 -10.38 -6.50 -1.81
N GLN A 2 -10.66 -7.80 -1.75
CA GLN A 2 -9.66 -8.74 -1.25
C GLN A 2 -8.53 -8.93 -2.27
N VAL A 3 -7.29 -8.74 -1.84
CA VAL A 3 -6.08 -8.85 -2.66
C VAL A 3 -4.92 -9.40 -1.85
N TYR A 4 -3.85 -9.80 -2.54
CA TYR A 4 -2.50 -9.89 -2.02
C TYR A 4 -1.74 -8.62 -2.39
N ALA A 5 -1.39 -7.81 -1.40
CA ALA A 5 -0.63 -6.58 -1.58
C ALA A 5 0.86 -6.83 -1.32
N THR A 6 1.70 -6.61 -2.33
CA THR A 6 3.16 -6.78 -2.22
C THR A 6 3.85 -5.41 -2.26
N PRO A 7 4.59 -5.01 -1.22
CA PRO A 7 5.42 -3.81 -1.26
C PRO A 7 6.46 -3.90 -2.37
N MET A 8 6.64 -2.81 -3.11
CA MET A 8 7.59 -2.72 -4.22
C MET A 8 8.80 -1.86 -3.90
N ARG A 9 8.77 -1.16 -2.76
CA ARG A 9 9.87 -0.35 -2.26
C ARG A 9 10.16 -0.67 -0.79
N ARG A 10 11.42 -0.48 -0.40
CA ARG A 10 11.87 -0.48 1.00
C ARG A 10 12.52 0.86 1.27
N MET A 11 11.91 1.65 2.16
CA MET A 11 12.40 2.99 2.51
C MET A 11 12.65 3.87 1.27
N GLY A 12 11.71 3.88 0.32
CA GLY A 12 11.82 4.66 -0.92
C GLY A 12 12.57 3.98 -2.06
N VAL A 13 13.40 2.97 -1.78
CA VAL A 13 14.23 2.28 -2.77
C VAL A 13 13.44 1.14 -3.43
N ALA A 14 13.42 1.09 -4.75
CA ALA A 14 12.75 0.02 -5.49
C ALA A 14 13.38 -1.35 -5.18
N LEU A 15 12.53 -2.32 -4.87
CA LEU A 15 12.94 -3.70 -4.65
C LEU A 15 13.24 -4.38 -6.00
N PRO A 16 14.22 -5.31 -6.05
CA PRO A 16 14.48 -6.11 -7.23
C PRO A 16 13.23 -6.90 -7.64
N ARG A 17 12.95 -6.99 -8.94
CA ARG A 17 11.77 -7.70 -9.47
C ARG A 17 11.65 -9.15 -8.97
N LYS A 18 12.79 -9.83 -8.80
CA LYS A 18 12.87 -11.21 -8.29
C LYS A 18 12.38 -11.33 -6.85
N GLU A 19 12.61 -10.31 -6.03
CA GLU A 19 12.15 -10.26 -4.64
C GLU A 19 10.63 -10.05 -4.61
N ILE A 20 10.14 -9.06 -5.37
CA ILE A 20 8.69 -8.78 -5.49
C ILE A 20 7.95 -10.03 -5.97
N SER A 21 8.44 -10.71 -7.00
CA SER A 21 7.78 -11.90 -7.57
C SER A 21 7.74 -13.11 -6.62
N ARG A 22 8.64 -13.18 -5.65
CA ARG A 22 8.73 -14.28 -4.67
C ARG A 22 7.97 -13.99 -3.39
N SER A 23 7.52 -12.75 -3.20
CA SER A 23 6.72 -12.38 -2.04
C SER A 23 5.33 -12.99 -2.13
N GLU A 24 4.88 -13.62 -1.05
CA GLU A 24 3.50 -14.09 -0.92
C GLU A 24 2.51 -12.91 -0.93
N GLY A 25 2.99 -11.72 -0.53
CA GLY A 25 2.16 -10.55 -0.36
C GLY A 25 1.28 -10.65 0.89
N VAL A 26 0.76 -9.50 1.29
CA VAL A 26 -0.13 -9.39 2.45
C VAL A 26 -1.57 -9.54 1.97
N ARG A 27 -2.26 -10.58 2.44
CA ARG A 27 -3.67 -10.81 2.13
C ARG A 27 -4.56 -9.89 2.97
N GLY A 28 -5.51 -9.21 2.32
CA GLY A 28 -6.52 -8.43 3.03
C GLY A 28 -7.40 -7.63 2.09
N ASP A 29 -8.35 -6.89 2.66
CA ASP A 29 -9.16 -5.95 1.91
C ASP A 29 -8.40 -4.64 1.70
N VAL A 30 -8.03 -4.35 0.46
CA VAL A 30 -7.56 -3.01 0.13
C VAL A 30 -8.74 -2.05 0.10
N ARG A 31 -8.60 -0.97 0.86
CA ARG A 31 -9.53 0.16 0.94
C ARG A 31 -8.77 1.43 0.61
N VAL A 32 -9.37 2.27 -0.23
CA VAL A 32 -8.87 3.63 -0.50
C VAL A 32 -9.97 4.61 -0.12
N THR A 33 -9.65 5.52 0.80
CA THR A 33 -10.60 6.50 1.33
C THR A 33 -9.99 7.90 1.30
N CYS A 34 -10.78 8.89 0.94
CA CYS A 34 -10.39 10.29 1.07
C CYS A 34 -10.69 10.73 2.51
N VAL A 35 -9.65 11.09 3.25
CA VAL A 35 -9.73 11.51 4.66
C VAL A 35 -9.02 12.83 4.87
N MET A 36 -9.43 13.59 5.88
CA MET A 36 -8.75 14.81 6.30
C MET A 36 -7.44 14.41 7.00
N ASP A 37 -6.29 14.62 6.36
CA ASP A 37 -4.98 14.34 6.95
C ASP A 37 -4.46 15.60 7.67
N SER A 38 -4.29 15.50 8.99
CA SER A 38 -3.86 16.60 9.85
C SER A 38 -2.37 16.93 9.69
N GLU A 39 -1.51 15.96 9.41
CA GLU A 39 -0.08 16.20 9.17
C GLU A 39 0.14 16.94 7.84
N MET A 40 -0.74 16.68 6.88
CA MET A 40 -0.67 17.28 5.55
C MET A 40 -1.54 18.52 5.35
N GLY A 41 -2.45 18.80 6.29
CA GLY A 41 -3.36 19.94 6.25
C GLY A 41 -4.34 19.93 5.06
N ARG A 42 -4.56 18.78 4.40
CA ARG A 42 -5.47 18.65 3.24
C ARG A 42 -6.16 17.28 3.18
N ALA A 43 -7.25 17.21 2.44
CA ALA A 43 -7.90 15.94 2.14
C ALA A 43 -6.96 15.06 1.29
N THR A 44 -6.79 13.81 1.70
CA THR A 44 -5.84 12.87 1.12
C THR A 44 -6.49 11.51 0.92
N ASN A 45 -6.24 10.92 -0.25
CA ASN A 45 -6.54 9.52 -0.48
C ASN A 45 -5.54 8.65 0.30
N THR A 46 -6.06 7.90 1.26
CA THR A 46 -5.28 6.96 2.06
C THR A 46 -5.67 5.55 1.65
N ALA A 47 -4.66 4.73 1.32
CA ALA A 47 -4.86 3.32 1.04
C ALA A 47 -4.35 2.45 2.20
N GLU A 48 -5.17 1.51 2.62
CA GLU A 48 -4.92 0.63 3.75
C GLU A 48 -5.28 -0.82 3.39
N ILE A 49 -4.57 -1.77 4.01
CA ILE A 49 -4.97 -3.17 4.01
C ILE A 49 -5.69 -3.46 5.31
N VAL A 50 -7.00 -3.66 5.22
CA VAL A 50 -7.84 -4.09 6.33
C VAL A 50 -7.76 -5.61 6.40
N ALA A 51 -7.10 -6.11 7.44
CA ALA A 51 -7.00 -7.53 7.68
C ALA A 51 -8.30 -8.07 8.30
N GLY A 52 -8.64 -9.33 8.01
CA GLY A 52 -9.83 -9.98 8.56
C GLY A 52 -9.65 -10.36 10.04
N PRO A 53 -10.73 -10.84 10.71
CA PRO A 53 -10.66 -11.32 12.08
C PRO A 53 -9.55 -12.37 12.28
N GLY A 54 -8.68 -12.17 13.27
CA GLY A 54 -7.58 -13.08 13.59
C GLY A 54 -6.29 -12.87 12.78
N MET A 55 -6.23 -11.87 11.89
CA MET A 55 -5.00 -11.44 11.23
C MET A 55 -4.38 -10.24 11.96
N GLN A 56 -3.08 -9.99 11.73
CA GLN A 56 -2.39 -8.84 12.28
C GLN A 56 -3.10 -7.54 11.87
N GLU A 57 -3.41 -6.69 12.86
CA GLU A 57 -3.94 -5.35 12.60
C GLU A 57 -2.87 -4.52 11.87
N HIS A 58 -3.23 -3.94 10.73
CA HIS A 58 -2.36 -3.10 9.88
C HIS A 58 -1.06 -3.78 9.44
N PRO A 59 -1.14 -4.83 8.58
CA PRO A 59 0.03 -5.58 8.15
C PRO A 59 0.99 -4.78 7.25
N LEU A 60 0.56 -3.62 6.73
CA LEU A 60 1.37 -2.64 6.01
C LEU A 60 1.05 -1.23 6.51
N PRO A 61 2.03 -0.32 6.62
CA PRO A 61 1.76 1.09 6.94
C PRO A 61 0.85 1.73 5.89
N ALA A 62 -0.06 2.62 6.26
CA ALA A 62 -0.96 3.24 5.29
C ALA A 62 -0.21 4.03 4.21
N LEU A 63 -0.65 3.89 2.96
CA LEU A 63 -0.19 4.71 1.84
C LEU A 63 -0.98 6.02 1.82
N ARG A 64 -0.31 7.13 2.07
CA ARG A 64 -0.87 8.48 1.93
C ARG A 64 -0.61 9.03 0.52
N ASP A 65 -1.49 9.93 0.08
CA ASP A 65 -1.64 10.38 -1.31
C ASP A 65 -1.65 9.20 -2.31
N ALA A 66 -2.35 8.15 -1.92
CA ALA A 66 -2.48 6.95 -2.72
C ALA A 66 -3.16 7.26 -4.06
N ARG A 67 -2.49 6.87 -5.14
CA ARG A 67 -3.00 6.93 -6.51
C ARG A 67 -2.82 5.61 -7.23
N LEU A 68 -3.74 5.31 -8.14
CA LEU A 68 -3.59 4.22 -9.09
C LEU A 68 -2.49 4.59 -10.10
N SER A 69 -1.39 3.83 -10.13
CA SER A 69 -0.27 4.07 -11.06
C SER A 69 -0.21 3.07 -12.22
N GLY A 70 -0.97 1.97 -12.12
CA GLY A 70 -1.07 0.97 -13.18
C GLY A 70 -2.16 -0.04 -12.86
N MET A 71 -2.79 -0.61 -13.89
CA MET A 71 -3.88 -1.56 -13.75
C MET A 71 -3.87 -2.58 -14.89
N SER A 72 -4.22 -3.82 -14.56
CA SER A 72 -4.45 -4.93 -15.47
C SER A 72 -5.70 -5.68 -15.01
N THR A 73 -6.12 -6.70 -15.76
CA THR A 73 -7.27 -7.53 -15.42
C THR A 73 -7.13 -8.23 -14.06
N VAL A 74 -5.92 -8.59 -13.65
CA VAL A 74 -5.65 -9.44 -12.46
C VAL A 74 -5.00 -8.69 -11.31
N GLY A 75 -4.83 -7.38 -11.44
CA GLY A 75 -4.20 -6.59 -10.40
C GLY A 75 -3.86 -5.18 -10.82
N PHE A 76 -3.46 -4.38 -9.86
CA PHE A 76 -3.16 -2.96 -10.00
C PHE A 76 -2.04 -2.54 -9.07
N VAL A 77 -1.54 -1.33 -9.27
CA VAL A 77 -0.49 -0.74 -8.43
C VAL A 77 -1.01 0.54 -7.81
N LEU A 78 -0.98 0.60 -6.48
CA LEU A 78 -1.16 1.83 -5.73
C LEU A 78 0.20 2.42 -5.41
N THR A 79 0.36 3.72 -5.57
CA THR A 79 1.58 4.45 -5.22
C THR A 79 1.23 5.64 -4.35
N GLY A 80 2.07 5.91 -3.38
CA GLY A 80 1.93 7.03 -2.45
C GLY A 80 3.19 7.13 -1.60
N PHE A 81 3.04 7.53 -0.36
CA PHE A 81 4.12 7.47 0.62
C PHE A 81 3.66 6.83 1.93
N GLU A 82 4.58 6.12 2.57
CA GLU A 82 4.42 5.58 3.92
C GLU A 82 5.24 6.45 4.88
N THR A 83 4.71 6.72 6.06
CA THR A 83 5.46 7.35 7.15
C THR A 83 6.02 6.27 8.06
N VAL A 84 7.35 6.12 8.09
CA VAL A 84 8.06 5.16 8.94
C VAL A 84 9.07 5.95 9.77
N ASP A 85 8.99 5.82 11.10
CA ASP A 85 9.83 6.54 12.06
C ASP A 85 9.87 8.07 11.81
N GLY A 86 8.70 8.66 11.54
CA GLY A 86 8.54 10.11 11.30
C GLY A 86 9.09 10.58 9.94
N ARG A 87 9.48 9.68 9.04
CA ARG A 87 9.98 10.01 7.70
C ARG A 87 9.05 9.48 6.63
N ALA A 88 8.75 10.32 5.65
CA ALA A 88 7.97 9.93 4.49
C ALA A 88 8.86 9.25 3.44
N TYR A 89 8.49 8.05 3.04
CA TYR A 89 9.16 7.29 1.98
C TYR A 89 8.19 7.00 0.85
N ALA A 90 8.64 7.18 -0.39
CA ALA A 90 7.88 6.73 -1.55
C ALA A 90 7.64 5.21 -1.47
N GLN A 91 6.41 4.78 -1.74
CA GLN A 91 6.05 3.38 -1.70
C GLN A 91 5.07 3.06 -2.84
N SER A 92 5.13 1.81 -3.30
CA SER A 92 4.08 1.24 -4.14
C SER A 92 3.70 -0.15 -3.67
N TRP A 93 2.42 -0.49 -3.78
CA TRP A 93 1.92 -1.84 -3.57
C TRP A 93 1.44 -2.41 -4.89
N TRP A 94 1.92 -3.60 -5.23
CA TRP A 94 1.30 -4.41 -6.27
C TRP A 94 0.19 -5.24 -5.63
N CYS A 95 -1.05 -4.86 -5.92
CA CYS A 95 -2.26 -5.51 -5.44
C CYS A 95 -2.76 -6.49 -6.51
N ARG A 96 -2.77 -7.78 -6.21
CA ARG A 96 -3.21 -8.85 -7.12
C ARG A 96 -4.28 -9.73 -6.48
N LEU A 97 -5.07 -10.41 -7.30
CA LEU A 97 -6.00 -11.44 -6.84
C LEU A 97 -5.25 -12.67 -6.29
#